data_AF-A0A8I1TQL7-F1
#
_entry.id   AF-A0A8I1TQL7-F1
#
_cell.length_a   1.000
_cell.length_b   1.000
_cell.length_c   1.000
_cell.angle_alpha   90.00
_cell.angle_beta   90.00
_cell.angle_gamma   90.00
#
_symmetry.space_group_name_H-M   'P 1'
#
loop_
_entity.id
_entity.type
_entity.pdbx_description
1 polymer ?
#
loop_
_entity_poly.entity_id
_entity_poly.type
_entity_poly.pdbx_seq_one_letter_code
_entity_poly.pdbx_strand_id
1 'polypeptide(L)'
;MNTNTPNMQHQPTTSAAASPLSLRTLAVQVGNVPLTRVALAYVDKRINLYLRFGSPARTIQLDRWRRSAVFLPASIFCRIRWESNDYGTTRWQLMVMQACTPLDAVQRIPGIQPGARILLHAEGERQVQAVLSLIDAIEALGIAPIDVSPAYWCTLGNRLSAHLALPQYTAERHAAWLAGRELQ
;
A
#
# COMPACT_ATOMS: atom_id res chain seq x y z
N MET A 1 -66.36 -25.12 46.59
CA MET A 1 -65.94 -24.92 45.18
C MET A 1 -65.83 -23.41 45.00
N ASN A 2 -64.67 -22.76 45.00
CA ASN A 2 -63.43 -23.09 44.27
C ASN A 2 -62.16 -22.67 45.03
N THR A 3 -61.09 -23.35 44.65
CA THR A 3 -59.74 -23.36 45.20
C THR A 3 -58.94 -22.10 44.89
N ASN A 4 -58.15 -21.71 45.89
CA ASN A 4 -57.12 -20.67 45.89
C ASN A 4 -55.83 -21.20 45.21
N THR A 5 -55.13 -20.40 44.40
CA THR A 5 -53.69 -20.58 44.12
C THR A 5 -53.06 -19.24 43.69
N PRO A 6 -51.93 -18.80 44.30
CA PRO A 6 -51.32 -17.49 44.10
C PRO A 6 -50.24 -17.50 43.01
N ASN A 7 -50.07 -16.41 42.27
CA ASN A 7 -48.94 -16.25 41.33
C ASN A 7 -47.87 -15.30 41.88
N MET A 8 -46.62 -15.73 41.70
CA MET A 8 -45.40 -15.16 42.27
C MET A 8 -44.84 -13.97 41.48
N GLN A 9 -44.25 -13.06 42.26
CA GLN A 9 -43.13 -12.13 42.06
C GLN A 9 -42.26 -12.28 40.77
N HIS A 10 -41.90 -11.15 40.12
CA HIS A 10 -40.58 -10.47 40.21
C HIS A 10 -40.30 -9.45 39.06
N GLN A 11 -40.01 -8.22 39.49
CA GLN A 11 -38.95 -7.25 39.08
C GLN A 11 -38.68 -6.84 37.61
N PRO A 12 -38.41 -5.52 37.37
CA PRO A 12 -38.06 -4.97 36.06
C PRO A 12 -36.56 -5.11 35.74
N THR A 13 -36.22 -5.46 34.50
CA THR A 13 -34.86 -5.39 33.97
C THR A 13 -34.69 -4.22 33.00
N THR A 14 -33.80 -3.33 33.40
CA THR A 14 -33.27 -2.15 32.70
C THR A 14 -32.73 -2.53 31.32
N SER A 15 -33.37 -2.03 30.26
CA SER A 15 -32.81 -2.09 28.90
C SER A 15 -31.77 -0.97 28.76
N ALA A 16 -30.50 -1.34 28.66
CA ALA A 16 -29.40 -0.42 28.37
C ALA A 16 -29.56 0.13 26.94
N ALA A 17 -30.01 1.38 26.85
CA ALA A 17 -30.05 2.12 25.59
C ALA A 17 -28.61 2.40 25.11
N ALA A 18 -28.15 1.62 24.14
CA ALA A 18 -26.90 1.87 23.43
C ALA A 18 -26.94 3.22 22.71
N SER A 19 -25.94 4.05 22.96
CA SER A 19 -25.80 5.43 22.48
C SER A 19 -25.90 5.57 20.95
N PRO A 20 -26.58 6.60 20.41
CA PRO A 20 -26.72 6.86 18.97
C PRO A 20 -25.46 7.43 18.29
N LEU A 21 -24.28 7.27 18.89
CA LEU A 21 -23.03 7.91 18.43
C LEU A 21 -22.43 7.28 17.16
N SER A 22 -22.91 6.11 16.73
CA SER A 22 -22.33 5.38 15.58
C SER A 22 -22.63 6.01 14.21
N LEU A 23 -23.75 6.72 14.06
CA LEU A 23 -24.17 7.23 12.75
C LEU A 23 -23.52 8.56 12.36
N ARG A 24 -23.09 9.38 13.35
CA ARG A 24 -22.36 10.64 13.05
C ARG A 24 -20.93 10.38 12.57
N THR A 25 -20.31 9.28 12.99
CA THR A 25 -18.97 8.87 12.52
C THR A 25 -18.99 8.36 11.07
N LEU A 26 -20.11 7.78 10.62
CA LEU A 26 -20.28 7.31 9.25
C LEU A 26 -20.53 8.45 8.24
N ALA A 27 -21.20 9.53 8.65
CA ALA A 27 -21.51 10.65 7.76
C ALA A 27 -20.31 11.52 7.35
N VAL A 28 -19.16 11.41 8.05
CA VAL A 28 -17.91 12.11 7.67
C VAL A 28 -17.15 11.39 6.55
N GLN A 29 -17.54 10.16 6.17
CA GLN A 29 -16.78 9.33 5.22
C GLN A 29 -17.12 9.54 3.74
N VAL A 30 -18.07 10.42 3.39
CA VAL A 30 -18.50 10.59 1.98
C VAL A 30 -17.72 11.69 1.22
N GLY A 31 -16.72 12.32 1.86
CA GLY A 31 -15.89 13.35 1.22
C GLY A 31 -14.37 13.10 1.21
N ASN A 32 -13.88 12.02 1.82
CA ASN A 32 -12.44 11.81 2.01
C ASN A 32 -12.01 10.48 1.41
N VAL A 33 -11.85 10.46 0.09
CA VAL A 33 -11.12 9.38 -0.60
C VAL A 33 -9.81 9.15 0.18
N PRO A 34 -9.56 7.95 0.74
CA PRO A 34 -8.42 7.73 1.64
C PRO A 34 -7.13 7.80 0.83
N LEU A 35 -6.52 8.99 0.80
CA LEU A 35 -5.24 9.20 0.14
C LEU A 35 -4.16 8.43 0.89
N THR A 36 -3.38 7.64 0.16
CA THR A 36 -2.26 6.92 0.76
C THR A 36 -1.09 7.87 0.95
N ARG A 37 -0.67 8.07 2.19
CA ARG A 37 0.50 8.86 2.56
C ARG A 37 1.69 7.95 2.69
N VAL A 38 2.79 8.27 2.03
CA VAL A 38 4.04 7.52 2.04
C VAL A 38 5.13 8.41 2.61
N ALA A 39 5.66 8.03 3.77
CA ALA A 39 6.77 8.72 4.40
C ALA A 39 8.07 8.40 3.67
N LEU A 40 8.82 9.46 3.41
CA LEU A 40 10.15 9.48 2.84
C LEU A 40 11.06 10.20 3.83
N ALA A 41 12.30 9.74 3.93
CA ALA A 41 13.23 10.23 4.92
C ALA A 41 14.64 10.22 4.35
N TYR A 42 15.40 11.27 4.62
CA TYR A 42 16.80 11.36 4.24
C TYR A 42 17.62 11.77 5.46
N VAL A 43 18.47 10.87 5.91
CA VAL A 43 19.42 11.08 7.00
C VAL A 43 20.80 10.78 6.44
N ASP A 44 21.65 11.81 6.43
CA ASP A 44 23.00 11.73 5.86
C ASP A 44 23.75 10.50 6.39
N LYS A 45 24.29 9.70 5.47
CA LYS A 45 25.09 8.48 5.73
C LYS A 45 24.42 7.40 6.60
N ARG A 46 23.14 7.53 6.94
CA ARG A 46 22.40 6.59 7.78
C ARG A 46 21.24 5.93 7.04
N ILE A 47 20.31 6.73 6.52
CA ILE A 47 19.08 6.23 5.90
C ILE A 47 18.71 7.11 4.71
N ASN A 48 18.50 6.50 3.56
CA ASN A 48 17.93 7.15 2.39
C ASN A 48 16.68 6.39 1.95
N LEU A 49 15.51 6.98 2.21
CA LEU A 49 14.20 6.48 1.87
C LEU A 49 13.55 7.43 0.87
N TYR A 50 13.52 7.01 -0.40
CA TYR A 50 13.04 7.82 -1.51
C TYR A 50 12.11 7.01 -2.43
N LEU A 51 11.45 7.71 -3.35
CA LEU A 51 10.63 7.09 -4.39
C LEU A 51 11.46 6.97 -5.67
N ARG A 52 11.52 5.77 -6.27
CA ARG A 52 12.12 5.56 -7.60
C ARG A 52 11.16 5.97 -8.71
N PHE A 53 9.87 5.69 -8.53
CA PHE A 53 8.81 6.12 -9.42
C PHE A 53 7.49 6.22 -8.66
N GLY A 54 6.54 6.95 -9.24
CA GLY A 54 5.21 7.20 -8.69
C GLY A 54 4.78 8.62 -9.00
N SER A 55 3.47 8.83 -9.19
CA SER A 55 2.88 10.15 -9.38
C SER A 55 2.20 10.62 -8.09
N PRO A 56 2.91 11.33 -7.19
CA PRO A 56 2.29 11.84 -5.99
C PRO A 56 1.37 13.02 -6.35
N ALA A 57 0.12 12.96 -5.91
CA ALA A 57 -0.83 14.06 -6.06
C ALA A 57 -0.44 15.28 -5.21
N ARG A 58 0.25 15.04 -4.09
CA ARG A 58 0.76 16.11 -3.22
C ARG A 58 2.00 15.64 -2.49
N THR A 59 2.97 16.52 -2.29
CA THR A 59 4.09 16.28 -1.36
C THR A 59 3.97 17.23 -0.18
N ILE A 60 3.99 16.69 1.03
CA ILE A 60 3.93 17.43 2.29
C ILE A 60 5.30 17.32 2.94
N GLN A 61 5.98 18.45 3.14
CA GLN A 61 7.21 18.44 3.93
C GLN A 61 6.84 18.34 5.42
N LEU A 62 7.35 17.32 6.10
CA LEU A 62 7.10 17.11 7.54
C LEU A 62 8.20 17.79 8.37
N ASP A 63 9.45 17.55 7.99
CA ASP A 63 10.64 18.11 8.62
C ASP A 63 11.69 18.41 7.55
N ARG A 64 12.83 19.01 7.94
CA ARG A 64 13.98 19.22 7.04
C ARG A 64 14.54 17.94 6.40
N TRP A 65 14.24 16.78 7.00
CA TRP A 65 14.75 15.47 6.58
C TRP A 65 13.65 14.48 6.25
N ARG A 66 12.37 14.84 6.44
CA ARG A 66 11.24 13.94 6.26
C ARG A 66 10.18 14.62 5.41
N ARG A 67 9.68 13.90 4.42
CA ARG A 67 8.59 14.36 3.55
C ARG A 67 7.59 13.24 3.36
N SER A 68 6.34 13.58 3.15
CA SER A 68 5.26 12.63 2.89
C SER A 68 4.73 12.85 1.48
N ALA A 69 4.82 11.83 0.63
CA ALA A 69 4.19 11.81 -0.67
C ALA A 69 2.77 11.25 -0.53
N VAL A 70 1.79 11.97 -1.04
CA VAL A 70 0.37 11.63 -0.98
C VAL A 70 -0.07 11.14 -2.35
N PHE A 71 -0.62 9.95 -2.39
CA PHE A 71 -1.05 9.26 -3.61
C PHE A 71 -2.57 9.11 -3.65
N LEU A 72 -3.12 9.15 -4.85
CA LEU A 72 -4.50 8.76 -5.10
C LEU A 72 -4.65 7.24 -4.89
N PRO A 73 -5.85 6.74 -4.55
CA PRO A 73 -6.10 5.30 -4.46
C PRO A 73 -5.74 4.59 -5.76
N ALA A 74 -5.37 3.30 -5.66
CA ALA A 74 -4.93 2.46 -6.77
C ALA A 74 -3.66 2.93 -7.50
N SER A 75 -3.05 4.06 -7.12
CA SER A 75 -1.78 4.53 -7.69
C SER A 75 -0.65 3.57 -7.35
N ILE A 76 0.16 3.21 -8.34
CA ILE A 76 1.35 2.38 -8.15
C ILE A 76 2.56 3.30 -7.92
N PHE A 77 3.39 2.95 -6.95
CA PHE A 77 4.62 3.66 -6.66
C PHE A 77 5.70 2.70 -6.16
N CYS A 78 6.96 3.06 -6.39
CA CYS A 78 8.11 2.30 -5.93
C CYS A 78 8.91 3.11 -4.92
N ARG A 79 9.12 2.53 -3.75
CA ARG A 79 9.91 3.08 -2.66
C ARG A 79 11.18 2.27 -2.49
N ILE A 80 12.31 2.96 -2.45
CA ILE A 80 13.61 2.37 -2.16
C ILE A 80 14.08 2.87 -0.81
N ARG A 81 14.52 1.94 0.03
CA ARG A 81 15.16 2.17 1.32
C ARG A 81 16.58 1.65 1.24
N TRP A 82 17.52 2.57 1.38
CA TRP A 82 18.93 2.28 1.56
C TRP A 82 19.32 2.69 2.98
N GLU A 83 20.03 1.82 3.68
CA GLU A 83 20.55 2.11 5.01
C GLU A 83 22.03 1.76 5.08
N SER A 84 22.81 2.65 5.66
CA SER A 84 24.21 2.43 5.97
C SER A 84 24.43 2.70 7.44
N ASN A 85 25.30 1.92 8.05
CA ASN A 85 25.84 2.19 9.36
C ASN A 85 27.31 2.60 9.24
N ASP A 86 27.97 2.80 10.37
CA ASP A 86 29.38 3.19 10.43
C ASP A 86 30.32 2.07 9.91
N TYR A 87 29.79 0.87 9.66
CA TYR A 87 30.49 -0.32 9.15
C TYR A 87 30.17 -0.63 7.68
N GLY A 88 29.32 0.17 7.02
CA GLY A 88 28.95 0.00 5.61
C GLY A 88 27.45 -0.08 5.35
N THR A 89 27.08 -0.36 4.10
CA THR A 89 25.67 -0.50 3.71
C THR A 89 25.06 -1.71 4.39
N THR A 90 24.07 -1.48 5.24
CA THR A 90 23.41 -2.53 6.03
C THR A 90 22.18 -3.08 5.33
N ARG A 91 21.45 -2.24 4.59
CA ARG A 91 20.17 -2.65 4.00
C ARG A 91 19.91 -2.03 2.64
N TRP A 92 19.62 -2.90 1.68
CA TRP A 92 19.01 -2.56 0.39
C TRP A 92 17.60 -3.13 0.37
N GLN A 93 16.60 -2.28 0.21
CA GLN A 93 15.22 -2.72 0.11
C GLN A 93 14.49 -1.90 -0.96
N LEU A 94 13.82 -2.59 -1.87
CA LEU A 94 12.95 -2.00 -2.88
C LEU A 94 11.56 -2.59 -2.71
N MET A 95 10.56 -1.72 -2.71
CA MET A 95 9.16 -2.11 -2.57
C MET A 95 8.33 -1.40 -3.63
N VAL A 96 7.69 -2.19 -4.50
CA VAL A 96 6.63 -1.69 -5.39
C VAL A 96 5.30 -1.94 -4.69
N MET A 97 4.52 -0.87 -4.55
CA MET A 97 3.29 -0.88 -3.78
C MET A 97 2.19 -0.17 -4.55
N GLN A 98 0.96 -0.53 -4.21
CA GLN A 98 -0.23 0.13 -4.71
C GLN A 98 -0.96 0.80 -3.55
N ALA A 99 -1.34 2.07 -3.75
CA ALA A 99 -2.17 2.82 -2.81
C ALA A 99 -3.49 2.08 -2.56
N CYS A 100 -3.85 1.87 -1.30
CA CYS A 100 -5.04 1.13 -0.95
C CYS A 100 -6.30 1.86 -1.44
N THR A 101 -7.23 1.11 -2.00
CA THR A 101 -8.61 1.55 -2.15
C THR A 101 -9.42 1.20 -0.89
N PRO A 102 -10.56 1.85 -0.63
CA PRO A 102 -11.39 1.57 0.54
C PRO A 102 -11.80 0.10 0.71
N LEU A 103 -11.76 -0.69 -0.38
CA LEU A 103 -12.20 -2.09 -0.43
C LEU A 103 -11.03 -3.10 -0.38
N ASP A 104 -9.77 -2.64 -0.47
CA ASP A 104 -8.60 -3.52 -0.55
C ASP A 104 -8.12 -4.01 0.82
N ALA A 105 -7.49 -5.19 0.84
CA ALA A 105 -6.77 -5.70 2.01
C ALA A 105 -5.59 -4.77 2.34
N VAL A 106 -5.68 -4.06 3.47
CA VAL A 106 -4.69 -3.07 3.86
C VAL A 106 -3.52 -3.75 4.57
N GLN A 107 -2.31 -3.71 3.98
CA GLN A 107 -1.09 -4.08 4.68
C GLN A 107 -0.53 -2.86 5.40
N ARG A 108 -0.35 -2.98 6.73
CA ARG A 108 0.26 -1.93 7.54
C ARG A 108 1.77 -1.94 7.31
N ILE A 109 2.25 -0.89 6.66
CA ILE A 109 3.68 -0.71 6.38
C ILE A 109 4.14 0.53 7.15
N PRO A 110 5.25 0.47 7.90
CA PRO A 110 5.79 1.63 8.59
C PRO A 110 5.99 2.82 7.64
N GLY A 111 5.45 3.97 8.05
CA GLY A 111 5.47 5.19 7.25
C GLY A 111 4.40 5.25 6.15
N ILE A 112 3.50 4.28 6.03
CA ILE A 112 2.39 4.33 5.07
C ILE A 112 1.05 4.31 5.81
N GLN A 113 0.19 5.30 5.55
CA GLN A 113 -1.14 5.42 6.15
C GLN A 113 -2.19 5.71 5.07
N PRO A 114 -3.37 5.04 5.09
CA PRO A 114 -3.80 3.98 6.02
C PRO A 114 -3.07 2.64 5.85
N GLY A 115 -2.44 2.43 4.69
CA GLY A 115 -1.58 1.30 4.34
C GLY A 115 -1.41 1.23 2.83
N ALA A 116 -0.77 0.19 2.33
CA ALA A 116 -0.64 -0.06 0.90
C ALA A 116 -0.63 -1.57 0.64
N ARG A 117 -0.98 -1.97 -0.59
CA ARG A 117 -0.81 -3.34 -1.04
C ARG A 117 0.62 -3.51 -1.56
N ILE A 118 1.39 -4.42 -0.98
CA ILE A 118 2.72 -4.77 -1.51
C ILE A 118 2.51 -5.62 -2.75
N LEU A 119 3.06 -5.17 -3.87
CA LEU A 119 3.08 -5.93 -5.13
C LEU A 119 4.41 -6.64 -5.31
N LEU A 120 5.52 -5.98 -4.98
CA LEU A 120 6.85 -6.56 -5.04
C LEU A 120 7.66 -6.09 -3.83
N HIS A 121 8.38 -7.03 -3.22
CA HIS A 121 9.38 -6.75 -2.20
C HIS A 121 10.68 -7.45 -2.59
N ALA A 122 11.73 -6.64 -2.74
CA ALA A 122 13.09 -7.09 -2.99
C ALA A 122 13.98 -6.63 -1.85
N GLU A 123 14.81 -7.53 -1.34
CA GLU A 123 15.77 -7.25 -0.28
C GLU A 123 17.16 -7.76 -0.66
N GLY A 124 18.18 -6.95 -0.37
CA GLY A 124 19.56 -7.22 -0.76
C GLY A 124 19.92 -6.64 -2.11
N GLU A 125 21.22 -6.37 -2.28
CA GLU A 125 21.77 -5.65 -3.42
C GLU A 125 21.45 -6.32 -4.77
N ARG A 126 21.71 -7.63 -4.90
CA ARG A 126 21.47 -8.36 -6.17
C ARG A 126 20.00 -8.33 -6.60
N GLN A 127 19.07 -8.54 -5.66
CA GLN A 127 17.63 -8.54 -5.98
C GLN A 127 17.15 -7.14 -6.34
N VAL A 128 17.56 -6.13 -5.59
CA VAL A 128 17.22 -4.73 -5.87
C VAL A 128 17.80 -4.30 -7.23
N GLN A 129 19.05 -4.65 -7.52
CA GLN A 129 19.68 -4.35 -8.81
C GLN A 129 18.98 -5.05 -9.98
N ALA A 130 18.61 -6.34 -9.82
CA ALA A 130 17.87 -7.06 -10.85
C ALA A 130 16.51 -6.43 -11.15
N VAL A 131 15.79 -5.98 -10.11
CA VAL A 131 14.51 -5.28 -10.27
C VAL A 131 14.70 -3.90 -10.89
N LEU A 132 15.75 -3.16 -10.50
CA LEU A 132 16.08 -1.88 -11.10
C LEU A 132 16.39 -2.02 -12.60
N SER A 133 17.25 -2.97 -12.97
CA SER A 133 17.54 -3.26 -14.39
C SER A 133 16.30 -3.64 -15.19
N LEU A 134 15.34 -4.35 -14.59
CA LEU A 134 14.07 -4.65 -15.22
C LEU A 134 13.18 -3.40 -15.38
N ILE A 135 13.14 -2.53 -14.38
CA ILE A 135 12.44 -1.24 -14.46
C ILE A 135 13.05 -0.38 -15.57
N ASP A 136 14.38 -0.30 -15.63
CA ASP A 136 15.09 0.45 -16.67
C ASP A 136 14.80 -0.12 -18.07
N ALA A 137 14.70 -1.46 -18.20
CA ALA A 137 14.30 -2.11 -19.45
C ALA A 137 12.85 -1.78 -19.85
N ILE A 138 11.93 -1.67 -18.90
CA ILE A 138 10.54 -1.25 -19.15
C ILE A 138 10.49 0.23 -19.56
N GLU A 139 11.23 1.09 -18.87
CA GLU A 139 11.34 2.51 -19.21
C GLU A 139 11.95 2.70 -20.61
N ALA A 140 12.90 1.85 -21.01
CA ALA A 140 13.48 1.85 -22.36
C ALA A 140 12.48 1.46 -23.46
N LEU A 141 11.40 0.73 -23.14
CA LEU A 141 10.28 0.47 -24.04
C LEU A 141 9.33 1.68 -24.16
N GLY A 142 9.58 2.77 -23.44
CA GLY A 142 8.71 3.95 -23.39
C GLY A 142 7.48 3.76 -22.49
N ILE A 143 7.46 2.71 -21.68
CA ILE A 143 6.34 2.40 -20.78
C ILE A 143 6.66 2.95 -19.39
N ALA A 144 5.78 3.78 -18.83
CA ALA A 144 5.98 4.24 -17.48
C ALA A 144 5.74 3.07 -16.49
N PRO A 145 6.63 2.84 -15.50
CA PRO A 145 6.47 1.74 -14.54
C PRO A 145 5.15 1.79 -13.73
N ILE A 146 4.56 2.98 -13.63
CA ILE A 146 3.25 3.21 -13.00
C ILE A 146 2.07 2.65 -13.81
N ASP A 147 2.25 2.49 -15.13
CA ASP A 147 1.24 1.95 -16.05
C ASP A 147 1.43 0.43 -16.26
N VAL A 148 2.42 -0.18 -15.61
CA VAL A 148 2.59 -1.63 -15.65
C VAL A 148 1.53 -2.29 -14.78
N SER A 149 0.95 -3.39 -15.28
CA SER A 149 -0.08 -4.15 -14.58
C SER A 149 0.32 -4.55 -13.14
N PRO A 150 -0.52 -4.28 -12.12
CA PRO A 150 -0.29 -4.74 -10.75
C PRO A 150 -0.07 -6.25 -10.62
N ALA A 151 -0.76 -7.04 -11.47
CA ALA A 151 -0.64 -8.49 -11.49
C ALA A 151 0.76 -8.95 -11.97
N TYR A 152 1.36 -8.20 -12.90
CA TYR A 152 2.73 -8.46 -13.35
C TYR A 152 3.72 -8.20 -12.21
N TRP A 153 3.59 -7.08 -11.49
CA TRP A 153 4.41 -6.78 -10.33
C TRP A 153 4.31 -7.87 -9.24
N CYS A 154 3.09 -8.36 -8.97
CA CYS A 154 2.86 -9.48 -8.05
C CYS A 154 3.55 -10.77 -8.51
N THR A 155 3.42 -11.11 -9.80
CA THR A 155 4.08 -12.29 -10.38
C THR A 155 5.60 -12.18 -10.30
N LEU A 156 6.13 -10.99 -10.57
CA LEU A 156 7.55 -10.70 -10.47
C LEU A 156 8.04 -10.85 -9.03
N GLY A 157 7.31 -10.30 -8.05
CA GLY A 157 7.62 -10.45 -6.63
C GLY A 157 7.63 -11.92 -6.19
N ASN A 158 6.61 -12.68 -6.57
CA ASN A 158 6.54 -14.12 -6.26
C ASN A 158 7.72 -14.90 -6.85
N ARG A 159 8.11 -14.62 -8.09
CA ARG A 159 9.25 -15.27 -8.75
C ARG A 159 10.58 -14.87 -8.13
N LEU A 160 10.72 -13.59 -7.75
CA LEU A 160 11.90 -13.08 -7.07
C LEU A 160 12.10 -13.81 -5.74
N SER A 161 11.06 -13.94 -4.91
CA SER A 161 11.11 -14.72 -3.67
C SER A 161 11.41 -16.21 -3.91
N ALA A 162 10.92 -16.76 -5.01
CA ALA A 162 11.21 -18.14 -5.42
C ALA A 162 12.58 -18.32 -6.11
N HIS A 163 13.38 -17.26 -6.26
CA HIS A 163 14.67 -17.27 -6.98
C HIS A 163 14.57 -17.79 -8.43
N LEU A 164 13.43 -17.57 -9.07
CA LEU A 164 13.16 -17.98 -10.45
C LEU A 164 13.53 -16.88 -11.44
N ALA A 165 13.67 -17.26 -12.72
CA ALA A 165 13.93 -16.33 -13.80
C ALA A 165 12.84 -15.24 -13.88
N LEU A 166 13.28 -13.98 -13.90
CA LEU A 166 12.42 -12.82 -13.95
C LEU A 166 11.77 -12.72 -15.34
N PRO A 167 10.43 -12.68 -15.44
CA PRO A 167 9.74 -12.64 -16.71
C PRO A 167 9.96 -11.27 -17.35
N GLN A 168 10.39 -11.25 -18.62
CA GLN A 168 10.49 -10.00 -19.37
C GLN A 168 9.10 -9.40 -19.61
N TYR A 169 8.99 -8.08 -19.46
CA TYR A 169 7.77 -7.37 -19.83
C TYR A 169 7.83 -6.98 -21.30
N THR A 170 6.79 -7.32 -22.06
CA THR A 170 6.71 -7.02 -23.49
C THR A 170 5.62 -6.00 -23.76
N ALA A 171 5.78 -5.20 -24.82
CA ALA A 171 4.79 -4.21 -25.24
C ALA A 171 3.44 -4.86 -25.60
N GLU A 172 3.44 -6.06 -26.16
CA GLU A 172 2.21 -6.82 -26.45
C GLU A 172 1.40 -7.13 -25.18
N ARG A 173 2.08 -7.55 -24.11
CA ARG A 173 1.44 -7.79 -22.80
C ARG A 173 0.90 -6.49 -22.21
N HIS A 174 1.60 -5.38 -22.44
CA HIS A 174 1.14 -4.05 -22.02
C HIS A 174 -0.14 -3.64 -22.76
N ALA A 175 -0.16 -3.78 -24.09
CA ALA A 175 -1.34 -3.50 -24.91
C ALA A 175 -2.55 -4.35 -24.53
N ALA A 176 -2.35 -5.66 -24.29
CA ALA A 176 -3.41 -6.56 -23.83
C ALA A 176 -3.99 -6.14 -22.46
N TRP A 177 -3.12 -5.66 -21.55
CA TRP A 177 -3.57 -5.13 -20.26
C TRP A 177 -4.32 -3.80 -20.40
N LEU A 178 -3.86 -2.89 -21.26
CA LEU A 178 -4.55 -1.63 -21.54
C LEU A 178 -5.95 -1.90 -22.12
N ALA A 179 -6.06 -2.81 -23.10
CA ALA A 179 -7.36 -3.21 -23.67
C ALA A 179 -8.30 -3.81 -22.61
N GLY A 180 -7.76 -4.58 -21.65
CA GLY A 180 -8.54 -5.10 -20.53
C GLY A 180 -8.97 -4.03 -19.52
N ARG A 181 -8.24 -2.92 -19.41
CA ARG A 181 -8.57 -1.79 -18.52
C ARG A 181 -9.68 -0.91 -19.08
N GLU A 182 -9.76 -0.75 -20.40
CA GLU A 182 -10.84 0.04 -21.05
C GLU A 182 -12.22 -0.63 -20.97
N LEU A 183 -12.26 -1.94 -20.65
CA LEU A 183 -13.49 -2.73 -20.55
C LEU A 183 -14.11 -2.78 -19.13
N GLN A 184 -13.50 -2.14 -18.12
CA GLN A 184 -13.97 -2.09 -16.72
C GLN A 184 -14.56 -0.73 -16.35
#